data_AF-F1YEB2-F1
#
_entry.id   AF-F1YEB2-F1
#
_cell.length_a   1.000
_cell.length_b   1.000
_cell.length_c   1.000
_cell.angle_alpha   90.00
_cell.angle_beta   90.00
_cell.angle_gamma   90.00
#
_symmetry.space_group_name_H-M   'P 1'
#
loop_
_entity.id
_entity.type
_entity.pdbx_description
1 polymer ?
#
loop_
_entity_poly.entity_id
_entity_poly.type
_entity_poly.pdbx_seq_one_letter_code
_entity_poly.pdbx_strand_id
1 'polypeptide(L)'
;MPRNVLSWDIPGRPHGKARRFSDSSIEKAKKAIQLRVAGFSWERIGDELGYSDPSGARHLVRRYQQQVGTELSDELRDIDLARADQMVARAQARLALAEREGVPHADWVRVFGAWLSAATFHARVAGTIDRRVEVQMSAPGSTDVDQLRDEFLQLQETTRTPATVDGELVDSTPEQTVPERCTLHQIRYCAECTRRHAQ
;
A
#
# COMPACT_ATOMS: atom_id res chain seq x y z
N MET A 1 -20.62 -36.10 -17.45
CA MET A 1 -20.72 -34.64 -17.73
C MET A 1 -19.33 -34.03 -17.62
N PRO A 2 -18.71 -33.57 -18.70
CA PRO A 2 -17.37 -32.99 -18.64
C PRO A 2 -17.42 -31.56 -18.07
N ARG A 3 -16.52 -31.26 -17.12
CA ARG A 3 -16.37 -29.96 -16.48
C ARG A 3 -15.85 -28.93 -17.48
N ASN A 4 -16.61 -27.86 -17.63
CA ASN A 4 -16.28 -26.69 -18.43
C ASN A 4 -15.19 -25.89 -17.72
N VAL A 5 -13.93 -26.07 -18.12
CA VAL A 5 -12.80 -25.25 -17.67
C VAL A 5 -12.84 -23.96 -18.49
N LEU A 6 -13.36 -22.88 -17.90
CA LEU A 6 -13.24 -21.54 -18.43
C LEU A 6 -11.76 -21.14 -18.39
N SER A 7 -11.01 -21.45 -19.45
CA SER A 7 -9.71 -20.84 -19.68
C SER A 7 -9.96 -19.36 -19.99
N TRP A 8 -9.45 -18.48 -19.13
CA TRP A 8 -9.30 -17.07 -19.46
C TRP A 8 -8.10 -16.91 -20.39
N ASP A 9 -8.14 -17.54 -21.57
CA ASP A 9 -7.24 -17.23 -22.66
C ASP A 9 -7.60 -15.82 -23.15
N ILE A 10 -6.88 -14.82 -22.66
CA ILE A 10 -6.89 -13.48 -23.24
C ILE A 10 -6.20 -13.61 -24.60
N PRO A 11 -6.92 -13.59 -25.74
CA PRO A 11 -6.29 -13.79 -27.03
C PRO A 11 -5.50 -12.53 -27.38
N GLY A 12 -4.19 -12.69 -27.61
CA GLY A 12 -3.44 -11.75 -28.45
C GLY A 12 -2.76 -10.56 -27.78
N ARG A 13 -2.14 -10.68 -26.59
CA ARG A 13 -0.96 -9.83 -26.35
C ARG A 13 0.19 -10.43 -27.15
N PRO A 14 0.66 -9.80 -28.24
CA PRO A 14 1.88 -10.24 -28.88
C PRO A 14 2.98 -10.19 -27.82
N HIS A 15 3.56 -11.34 -27.48
CA HIS A 15 4.80 -11.41 -26.72
C HIS A 15 5.89 -10.77 -27.58
N GLY A 16 5.94 -9.43 -27.58
CA GLY A 16 6.96 -8.68 -28.26
C GLY A 16 8.30 -9.16 -27.73
N LYS A 17 9.12 -9.76 -28.62
CA LYS A 17 10.47 -10.21 -28.29
C LYS A 17 11.15 -9.11 -27.47
N ALA A 18 11.64 -9.42 -26.28
CA ALA A 18 12.29 -8.46 -25.41
C ALA A 18 13.33 -7.70 -26.23
N ARG A 19 13.08 -6.41 -26.47
CA ARG A 19 13.91 -5.60 -27.36
C ARG A 19 15.28 -5.51 -26.69
N ARG A 20 16.32 -6.06 -27.34
CA ARG A 20 17.70 -5.88 -26.86
C ARG A 20 17.97 -4.40 -26.70
N PHE A 21 18.58 -4.01 -25.58
CA PHE A 21 19.07 -2.65 -25.41
C PHE A 21 20.03 -2.29 -26.54
N SER A 22 19.91 -1.06 -27.06
CA SER A 22 20.95 -0.48 -27.90
C SER A 22 22.15 -0.06 -27.06
N ASP A 23 23.33 0.01 -27.66
CA ASP A 23 24.56 0.45 -26.98
C ASP A 23 24.39 1.84 -26.33
N SER A 24 23.72 2.76 -27.02
CA SER A 24 23.36 4.07 -26.46
C SER A 24 22.48 3.97 -25.19
N SER A 25 21.55 3.03 -25.16
CA SER A 25 20.69 2.81 -23.98
C SER A 25 21.47 2.20 -22.81
N ILE A 26 22.46 1.35 -23.11
CA ILE A 26 23.37 0.77 -22.12
C ILE A 26 24.22 1.88 -21.49
N GLU A 27 24.82 2.74 -22.30
CA GLU A 27 25.66 3.84 -21.79
C GLU A 27 24.84 4.85 -20.97
N LYS A 28 23.62 5.17 -21.40
CA LYS A 28 22.70 6.00 -20.59
C LYS A 28 22.33 5.32 -19.26
N ALA A 29 22.14 4.01 -19.25
CA ALA A 29 21.86 3.27 -18.02
C ALA A 29 23.05 3.29 -17.05
N LYS A 30 24.27 3.06 -17.54
CA LYS A 30 25.49 3.15 -16.75
C LYS A 30 25.69 4.56 -16.18
N LYS A 31 25.52 5.61 -16.99
CA LYS A 31 25.60 7.01 -16.52
C LYS A 31 24.54 7.30 -15.46
N ALA A 32 23.30 6.83 -15.65
CA ALA A 32 22.23 6.97 -14.67
C ALA A 32 22.59 6.32 -13.32
N ILE A 33 23.22 5.15 -13.36
CA ILE A 33 23.68 4.41 -12.18
C ILE A 33 24.80 5.18 -11.46
N GLN A 34 25.81 5.66 -12.18
CA GLN A 34 26.88 6.48 -11.62
C GLN A 34 26.34 7.75 -10.94
N LEU A 35 25.41 8.45 -11.58
CA LEU A 35 24.76 9.62 -10.99
C LEU A 35 23.94 9.25 -9.74
N ARG A 36 23.27 8.09 -9.77
CA ARG A 36 22.51 7.57 -8.63
C ARG A 36 23.42 7.26 -7.43
N VAL A 37 24.57 6.65 -7.70
CA VAL A 37 25.65 6.39 -6.73
C VAL A 37 26.17 7.71 -6.16
N ALA A 38 26.37 8.72 -7.01
CA ALA A 38 26.81 10.06 -6.62
C ALA A 38 25.77 10.90 -5.85
N GLY A 39 24.62 10.33 -5.47
CA GLY A 39 23.66 11.02 -4.61
C GLY A 39 22.44 11.62 -5.34
N PHE A 40 22.42 11.65 -6.67
CA PHE A 40 21.39 12.37 -7.43
C PHE A 40 19.99 11.71 -7.34
N SER A 41 18.94 12.54 -7.41
CA SER A 41 17.55 12.10 -7.51
C SER A 41 17.24 11.65 -8.94
N TRP A 42 16.23 10.78 -9.11
CA TRP A 42 15.82 10.31 -10.45
C TRP A 42 15.35 11.43 -11.37
N GLU A 43 14.76 12.47 -10.81
CA GLU A 43 14.38 13.70 -11.52
C GLU A 43 15.62 14.38 -12.13
N ARG A 44 16.62 14.68 -11.31
CA ARG A 44 17.85 15.33 -11.78
C ARG A 44 18.65 14.46 -12.74
N ILE A 45 18.61 13.14 -12.56
CA ILE A 45 19.20 12.18 -13.51
C ILE A 45 18.45 12.20 -14.84
N GLY A 46 17.12 12.31 -14.80
CA GLY A 46 16.28 12.46 -15.98
C GLY A 46 16.68 13.70 -16.78
N ASP A 47 16.79 14.84 -16.11
CA ASP A 47 17.20 16.12 -16.72
C ASP A 47 18.59 16.02 -17.35
N GLU A 48 19.56 15.48 -16.61
CA GLU A 48 20.96 15.32 -17.05
C GLU A 48 21.11 14.36 -18.25
N LEU A 49 20.17 13.43 -18.44
CA LEU A 49 20.17 12.46 -19.54
C LEU A 49 19.21 12.84 -20.69
N GLY A 50 18.50 13.96 -20.55
CA GLY A 50 17.54 14.47 -21.53
C GLY A 50 16.26 13.64 -21.62
N TYR A 51 15.79 13.04 -20.53
CA TYR A 51 14.47 12.41 -20.47
C TYR A 51 13.39 13.46 -20.24
N SER A 52 12.25 13.30 -20.93
CA SER A 52 11.08 14.16 -20.72
C SER A 52 10.31 13.84 -19.45
N ASP A 53 10.49 12.64 -18.89
CA ASP A 53 9.82 12.17 -17.68
C ASP A 53 10.88 11.69 -16.67
N PRO A 54 10.84 12.17 -15.41
CA PRO A 54 11.67 11.68 -14.30
C PRO A 54 11.65 10.15 -14.15
N SER A 55 10.54 9.52 -14.49
CA SER A 55 10.38 8.07 -14.41
C SER A 55 11.19 7.33 -15.49
N GLY A 56 11.52 8.00 -16.59
CA GLY A 56 12.24 7.43 -17.74
C GLY A 56 13.61 6.87 -17.37
N ALA A 57 14.40 7.64 -16.62
CA ALA A 57 15.72 7.21 -16.13
C ALA A 57 15.61 5.98 -15.20
N ARG A 58 14.65 6.02 -14.26
CA ARG A 58 14.40 4.90 -13.34
C ARG A 58 13.98 3.63 -14.08
N HIS A 59 13.11 3.75 -15.08
CA HIS A 59 12.65 2.63 -15.88
C HIS A 59 13.76 2.04 -16.76
N LEU A 60 14.66 2.89 -17.26
CA LEU A 60 15.83 2.45 -18.02
C LEU A 60 16.74 1.60 -17.13
N VAL A 61 17.13 2.12 -15.96
CA VAL A 61 18.02 1.42 -15.02
C VAL A 61 17.40 0.11 -14.56
N ARG A 62 16.11 0.10 -14.18
CA ARG A 62 15.42 -1.13 -13.79
C ARG A 62 15.46 -2.19 -14.89
N ARG A 63 15.19 -1.81 -16.15
CA ARG A 63 15.23 -2.74 -17.28
C ARG A 63 16.64 -3.22 -17.58
N TYR A 64 17.64 -2.34 -17.45
CA TYR A 64 19.05 -2.67 -17.63
C TYR A 64 19.51 -3.69 -16.57
N GLN A 65 19.18 -3.49 -15.30
CA GLN A 65 19.46 -4.44 -14.21
C GLN A 65 18.80 -5.81 -14.44
N GLN A 66 17.55 -5.82 -14.91
CA GLN A 66 16.85 -7.07 -15.26
C GLN A 66 17.54 -7.84 -16.39
N GLN A 67 18.28 -7.17 -17.27
CA GLN A 67 18.96 -7.80 -18.40
C GLN A 67 20.41 -8.21 -18.08
N VAL A 68 21.16 -7.42 -17.30
CA VAL A 68 22.60 -7.61 -17.06
C VAL A 68 22.90 -8.60 -15.92
N GLY A 69 21.96 -8.82 -15.00
CA GLY A 69 22.15 -9.73 -13.87
C GLY A 69 22.65 -9.04 -12.60
N THR A 70 23.01 -9.86 -11.61
CA THR A 70 22.97 -9.55 -10.17
C THR A 70 24.09 -8.64 -9.66
N GLU A 71 25.31 -8.68 -10.20
CA GLU A 71 26.48 -8.02 -9.57
C GLU A 71 26.34 -6.49 -9.49
N LEU A 72 25.87 -5.85 -10.56
CA LEU A 72 25.63 -4.40 -10.58
C LEU A 72 24.41 -3.99 -9.73
N SER A 73 23.63 -4.97 -9.26
CA SER A 73 22.50 -4.75 -8.37
C SER A 73 22.93 -4.55 -6.93
N ASP A 74 24.08 -5.09 -6.51
CA ASP A 74 24.45 -5.11 -5.09
C ASP A 74 24.97 -3.75 -4.61
N GLU A 75 25.87 -3.10 -5.34
CA GLU A 75 26.35 -1.74 -4.99
C GLU A 75 25.20 -0.71 -4.96
N LEU A 76 24.27 -0.82 -5.92
CA LEU A 76 23.07 0.04 -5.93
C LEU A 76 22.12 -0.28 -4.79
N ARG A 77 22.01 -1.55 -4.41
CA ARG A 77 21.19 -2.00 -3.28
C ARG A 77 21.70 -1.40 -1.98
N ASP A 78 23.01 -1.40 -1.74
CA ASP A 78 23.60 -0.81 -0.53
C ASP A 78 23.28 0.69 -0.41
N ILE A 79 23.40 1.41 -1.52
CA ILE A 79 23.09 2.85 -1.56
C ILE A 79 21.60 3.12 -1.38
N ASP A 80 20.74 2.35 -2.04
CA ASP A 80 19.29 2.48 -1.86
C ASP A 80 18.86 2.04 -0.45
N LEU A 81 19.55 1.08 0.18
CA LEU A 81 19.30 0.64 1.55
C LEU A 81 19.65 1.75 2.53
N ALA A 82 20.85 2.33 2.42
CA ALA A 82 21.26 3.46 3.25
C ALA A 82 20.32 4.67 3.11
N ARG A 83 19.79 4.93 1.91
CA ARG A 83 18.75 5.95 1.70
C ARG A 83 17.43 5.55 2.34
N ALA A 84 17.03 4.29 2.21
CA ALA A 84 15.80 3.80 2.81
C ALA A 84 15.84 3.91 4.34
N ASP A 85 16.97 3.59 4.97
CA ASP A 85 17.20 3.79 6.41
C ASP A 85 16.98 5.24 6.82
N GLN A 86 17.58 6.19 6.08
CA GLN A 86 17.38 7.61 6.34
C GLN A 86 15.92 8.03 6.19
N MET A 87 15.21 7.50 5.18
CA MET A 87 13.79 7.78 4.98
C MET A 87 12.94 7.25 6.14
N VAL A 88 13.18 6.01 6.58
CA VAL A 88 12.48 5.38 7.70
C VAL A 88 12.75 6.15 8.99
N ALA A 89 14.00 6.44 9.32
CA ALA A 89 14.38 7.18 10.52
C ALA A 89 13.70 8.56 10.58
N ARG A 90 13.70 9.32 9.47
CA ARG A 90 13.03 10.62 9.39
C ARG A 90 11.51 10.50 9.52
N ALA A 91 10.90 9.53 8.85
CA ALA A 91 9.45 9.34 8.92
C ALA A 91 9.00 8.87 10.31
N GLN A 92 9.79 8.01 10.96
CA GLN A 92 9.55 7.54 12.32
C GLN A 92 9.67 8.69 13.34
N ALA A 93 10.68 9.56 13.20
CA ALA A 93 10.80 10.74 14.06
C ALA A 93 9.59 11.68 13.93
N ARG A 94 9.04 11.85 12.72
CA ARG A 94 7.82 12.63 12.49
C ARG A 94 6.58 11.98 13.08
N LEU A 95 6.45 10.66 12.96
CA LEU A 95 5.34 9.91 13.57
C LEU A 95 5.37 10.04 15.10
N ALA A 96 6.54 9.85 15.72
CA ALA A 96 6.71 10.01 17.16
C ALA A 96 6.47 11.45 17.65
N LEU A 97 6.70 12.46 16.81
CA LEU A 97 6.32 13.84 17.12
C LEU A 97 4.79 14.03 17.07
N ALA A 98 4.15 13.56 15.99
CA ALA A 98 2.71 13.63 15.80
C ALA A 98 1.93 12.95 16.95
N GLU A 99 2.43 11.80 17.43
CA GLU A 99 1.87 11.09 18.59
C GLU A 99 1.98 11.89 19.88
N ARG A 100 3.14 12.53 20.14
CA ARG A 100 3.34 13.36 21.33
C ARG A 100 2.52 14.65 21.32
N GLU A 101 2.33 15.25 20.16
CA GLU A 101 1.59 16.51 20.00
C GLU A 101 0.06 16.29 19.91
N GLY A 102 -0.40 15.05 19.79
CA GLY A 102 -1.84 14.75 19.69
C GLY A 102 -2.48 15.36 18.44
N VAL A 103 -1.80 15.28 17.30
CA VAL A 103 -2.29 15.90 16.05
C VAL A 103 -3.65 15.33 15.63
N PRO A 104 -4.48 16.11 14.89
CA PRO A 104 -5.76 15.63 14.39
C PRO A 104 -5.61 14.31 13.61
N HIS A 105 -6.61 13.44 13.70
CA HIS A 105 -6.57 12.10 13.09
C HIS A 105 -6.19 12.11 11.60
N ALA A 106 -6.71 13.08 10.82
CA ALA A 106 -6.38 13.20 9.40
C ALA A 106 -4.87 13.46 9.14
N ASP A 107 -4.23 14.27 9.99
CA ASP A 107 -2.80 14.55 9.90
C ASP A 107 -1.98 13.35 10.36
N TRP A 108 -2.43 12.66 11.42
CA TRP A 108 -1.81 11.43 11.89
C TRP A 108 -1.79 10.36 10.79
N VAL A 109 -2.93 10.13 10.11
CA VAL A 109 -3.04 9.16 8.99
C VAL A 109 -2.07 9.50 7.87
N ARG A 110 -1.90 10.78 7.53
CA ARG A 110 -0.95 11.22 6.50
C ARG A 110 0.50 10.93 6.90
N VAL A 111 0.88 11.22 8.15
CA VAL A 111 2.24 10.95 8.66
C VAL A 111 2.50 9.45 8.74
N PHE A 112 1.53 8.68 9.24
CA PHE A 112 1.59 7.22 9.30
C PHE A 112 1.74 6.62 7.89
N GLY A 113 0.96 7.09 6.90
CA GLY A 113 1.08 6.65 5.52
C GLY A 113 2.46 6.92 4.89
N ALA A 114 3.09 8.06 5.22
CA ALA A 114 4.44 8.37 4.80
C ALA A 114 5.48 7.43 5.44
N TRP A 115 5.34 7.13 6.73
CA TRP A 115 6.18 6.15 7.42
C TRP A 115 6.01 4.73 6.85
N LEU A 116 4.77 4.28 6.64
CA LEU A 116 4.48 2.97 6.04
C LEU A 116 5.09 2.84 4.64
N SER A 117 5.02 3.91 3.84
CA SER A 117 5.64 3.95 2.50
C SER A 117 7.16 3.83 2.55
N ALA A 118 7.81 4.52 3.51
CA ALA A 118 9.26 4.41 3.72
C ALA A 118 9.66 3.01 4.20
N ALA A 119 8.94 2.45 5.17
CA ALA A 119 9.18 1.10 5.69
C ALA A 119 9.00 0.02 4.60
N THR A 120 7.96 0.14 3.77
CA THR A 120 7.73 -0.76 2.64
C THR A 120 8.84 -0.66 1.59
N PHE A 121 9.31 0.56 1.31
CA PHE A 121 10.45 0.75 0.41
C PHE A 121 11.73 0.11 0.97
N HIS A 122 12.04 0.36 2.24
CA HIS A 122 13.17 -0.27 2.94
C HIS A 122 13.10 -1.79 2.85
N ALA A 123 11.98 -2.39 3.22
CA ALA A 123 11.81 -3.84 3.19
C ALA A 123 11.95 -4.44 1.77
N ARG A 124 11.55 -3.70 0.74
CA ARG A 124 11.77 -4.09 -0.67
C ARG A 124 13.24 -4.07 -1.06
N VAL A 125 14.00 -3.05 -0.65
CA VAL A 125 15.44 -2.94 -0.96
C VAL A 125 16.26 -3.92 -0.12
N ALA A 126 15.89 -4.11 1.15
CA ALA A 126 16.47 -5.12 2.03
C ALA A 126 16.22 -6.55 1.56
N GLY A 127 15.27 -6.76 0.63
CA GLY A 127 14.89 -8.09 0.13
C GLY A 127 14.12 -8.91 1.16
N THR A 128 13.60 -8.29 2.22
CA THR A 128 12.75 -8.97 3.22
C THR A 128 11.33 -9.18 2.71
N ILE A 129 10.86 -8.36 1.78
CA ILE A 129 9.64 -8.60 1.01
C ILE A 129 10.07 -9.10 -0.36
N ASP A 130 10.40 -10.38 -0.45
CA ASP A 130 10.57 -11.01 -1.76
C ASP A 130 9.20 -11.11 -2.47
N ARG A 131 9.21 -10.87 -3.79
CA ARG A 131 8.04 -10.55 -4.63
C ARG A 131 7.07 -11.69 -4.87
N ARG A 132 7.26 -12.83 -4.23
CA ARG A 132 6.32 -13.94 -4.19
C ARG A 132 6.49 -14.59 -2.84
N VAL A 133 5.67 -14.18 -1.87
CA VAL A 133 5.21 -15.19 -0.92
C VAL A 133 4.39 -16.13 -1.79
N GLU A 134 5.02 -17.19 -2.29
CA GLU A 134 4.29 -18.35 -2.76
C GLU A 134 3.64 -18.89 -1.50
N VAL A 135 2.46 -18.34 -1.19
CA VAL A 135 1.55 -18.96 -0.26
C VAL A 135 1.20 -20.27 -0.96
N GLN A 136 1.92 -21.33 -0.60
CA GLN A 136 1.44 -22.68 -0.81
C GLN A 136 0.13 -22.74 -0.03
N MET A 137 -0.95 -22.41 -0.72
CA MET A 137 -2.25 -22.90 -0.35
C MET A 137 -2.14 -24.40 -0.58
N SER A 138 -1.66 -25.12 0.44
CA SER A 138 -2.04 -26.51 0.57
C SER A 138 -3.55 -26.45 0.55
N ALA A 139 -4.17 -26.74 -0.59
CA ALA A 139 -5.56 -27.07 -0.61
C ALA A 139 -5.65 -28.31 0.30
N PRO A 140 -6.21 -28.22 1.52
CA PRO A 140 -6.76 -29.44 2.09
C PRO A 140 -7.68 -29.98 1.00
N GLY A 141 -7.52 -31.27 0.67
CA GLY A 141 -8.12 -31.87 -0.52
C GLY A 141 -9.54 -31.32 -0.75
N SER A 142 -9.90 -31.04 -2.00
CA SER A 142 -11.08 -30.29 -2.46
C SER A 142 -12.40 -30.54 -1.70
N THR A 143 -12.49 -31.60 -0.93
CA THR A 143 -13.37 -31.82 0.21
C THR A 143 -13.60 -30.58 1.11
N ASP A 144 -12.59 -29.77 1.45
CA ASP A 144 -12.73 -28.76 2.52
C ASP A 144 -13.55 -27.52 2.10
N VAL A 145 -13.41 -27.04 0.86
CA VAL A 145 -14.17 -25.87 0.39
C VAL A 145 -15.65 -26.22 0.16
N ASP A 146 -15.93 -27.40 -0.38
CA ASP A 146 -17.30 -27.88 -0.54
C ASP A 146 -17.94 -28.16 0.83
N GLN A 147 -17.19 -28.74 1.78
CA GLN A 147 -17.66 -28.97 3.14
C GLN A 147 -17.95 -27.65 3.88
N LEU A 148 -17.05 -26.66 3.83
CA LEU A 148 -17.28 -25.34 4.43
C LEU A 148 -18.49 -24.62 3.81
N ARG A 149 -18.72 -24.78 2.50
CA ARG A 149 -19.92 -24.26 1.83
C ARG A 149 -21.18 -24.94 2.36
N ASP A 150 -21.16 -26.27 2.45
CA ASP A 150 -22.32 -27.05 2.87
C ASP A 150 -22.64 -26.81 4.35
N GLU A 151 -21.63 -26.72 5.22
CA GLU A 151 -21.78 -26.31 6.64
C GLU A 151 -22.37 -24.90 6.76
N PHE A 152 -21.91 -23.95 5.94
CA PHE A 152 -22.47 -22.59 5.92
C PHE A 152 -23.94 -22.57 5.50
N LEU A 153 -24.33 -23.36 4.48
CA LEU A 153 -25.73 -23.48 4.06
C LEU A 153 -26.60 -24.11 5.16
N GLN A 154 -26.08 -25.13 5.84
CA GLN A 154 -26.77 -25.79 6.95
C GLN A 154 -26.98 -24.84 8.15
N LEU A 155 -26.01 -23.97 8.44
CA LEU A 155 -26.13 -22.90 9.42
C LEU A 155 -27.17 -21.86 9.01
N GLN A 156 -27.22 -21.48 7.73
CA GLN A 156 -28.27 -20.57 7.25
C GLN A 156 -29.66 -21.18 7.41
N GLU A 157 -29.85 -22.45 7.09
CA GLU A 157 -31.14 -23.14 7.23
C GLU A 157 -31.61 -23.24 8.69
N THR A 158 -30.69 -23.52 9.62
CA THR A 158 -30.97 -23.52 11.07
C THR A 158 -31.26 -22.13 11.61
N THR A 159 -30.67 -21.07 11.03
CA THR A 159 -30.97 -19.69 11.43
C THR A 159 -32.25 -19.16 10.77
N ARG A 160 -32.65 -19.72 9.62
CA ARG A 160 -33.85 -19.32 8.87
C ARG A 160 -35.12 -19.97 9.37
N THR A 161 -35.04 -21.01 10.19
CA THR A 161 -36.20 -21.47 10.93
C THR A 161 -36.54 -20.35 11.90
N PRO A 162 -37.67 -19.63 11.74
CA PRO A 162 -38.10 -18.72 12.77
C PRO A 162 -38.40 -19.63 13.96
N ALA A 163 -37.47 -19.71 14.91
CA ALA A 163 -37.88 -19.97 16.27
C ALA A 163 -38.99 -18.95 16.50
N THR A 164 -40.22 -19.42 16.68
CA THR A 164 -41.27 -18.66 17.33
C THR A 164 -40.68 -18.30 18.68
N VAL A 165 -39.93 -17.20 18.70
CA VAL A 165 -39.61 -16.48 19.90
C VAL A 165 -40.99 -16.00 20.32
N ASP A 166 -41.60 -16.70 21.27
CA ASP A 166 -42.71 -16.20 22.05
C ASP A 166 -42.21 -14.94 22.73
N GLY A 167 -42.22 -13.85 21.96
CA GLY A 167 -41.85 -12.53 22.40
C GLY A 167 -42.95 -12.08 23.33
N GLU A 168 -42.78 -12.38 24.61
CA GLU A 168 -43.39 -11.59 25.66
C GLU A 168 -43.00 -10.14 25.38
N LEU A 169 -43.99 -9.39 24.89
CA LEU A 169 -43.87 -7.99 24.53
C LEU A 169 -43.62 -7.22 25.84
N VAL A 170 -42.35 -7.14 26.24
CA VAL A 170 -41.95 -6.23 27.31
C VAL A 170 -42.14 -4.83 26.77
N ASP A 171 -43.21 -4.19 27.23
CA ASP A 171 -43.58 -2.80 26.95
C ASP A 171 -42.51 -1.88 27.54
N SER A 172 -41.38 -1.77 26.83
CA SER A 172 -40.32 -0.83 27.18
C SER A 172 -40.77 0.55 26.76
N THR A 173 -41.34 1.28 27.73
CA THR A 173 -41.68 2.69 27.66
C THR A 173 -40.47 3.49 27.15
N PRO A 174 -40.58 4.23 26.03
CA PRO A 174 -39.46 5.02 25.53
C PRO A 174 -39.46 6.38 26.23
N GLU A 175 -38.73 6.49 27.34
CA GLU A 175 -38.34 7.78 27.90
C GLU A 175 -36.83 7.99 27.67
N GLN A 176 -36.46 8.17 26.40
CA GLN A 176 -35.18 8.76 26.03
C GLN A 176 -35.46 10.10 25.36
N THR A 177 -35.45 11.13 26.20
CA THR A 177 -35.23 12.52 25.80
C THR A 177 -33.89 12.60 25.08
N VAL A 178 -33.94 12.62 23.75
CA VAL A 178 -32.80 12.97 22.90
C VAL A 178 -32.47 14.43 23.19
N PRO A 179 -31.29 14.78 23.75
CA PRO A 179 -30.90 16.17 23.85
C PRO A 179 -30.80 16.74 22.44
N GLU A 180 -31.51 17.84 22.23
CA GLU A 180 -31.56 18.58 20.98
C GLU A 180 -30.16 18.75 20.40
N ARG A 181 -30.09 18.44 19.10
CA ARG A 181 -28.93 18.69 18.25
C ARG A 181 -28.40 20.09 18.52
N CYS A 182 -27.24 20.17 19.19
CA CYS A 182 -26.38 21.34 19.13
C CYS A 182 -26.00 21.52 17.66
N THR A 183 -26.66 22.45 16.99
CA THR A 183 -26.41 22.77 15.60
C THR A 183 -24.96 23.20 15.45
N LEU A 184 -24.30 22.68 14.42
CA LEU A 184 -22.90 22.88 14.03
C LEU A 184 -22.48 24.37 13.84
N HIS A 185 -23.38 25.32 14.09
CA HIS A 185 -23.10 26.75 14.03
C HIS A 185 -22.60 27.35 15.35
N GLN A 186 -22.81 26.71 16.50
CA GLN A 186 -22.37 27.25 17.80
C GLN A 186 -20.92 26.91 18.20
N ILE A 187 -20.29 25.90 17.60
CA ILE A 187 -18.89 25.55 17.91
C ILE A 187 -17.90 26.59 17.35
N ARG A 188 -18.25 27.33 16.30
CA ARG A 188 -17.37 28.38 15.76
C ARG A 188 -17.24 29.62 16.66
N TYR A 189 -18.25 29.92 17.49
CA TYR A 189 -18.21 31.12 18.33
C TYR A 189 -17.37 30.93 19.61
N CYS A 190 -17.21 29.70 20.10
CA CYS A 190 -16.45 29.45 21.33
C CYS A 190 -14.92 29.50 21.15
N ALA A 191 -14.41 29.24 19.94
CA ALA A 191 -12.97 29.26 19.65
C ALA A 191 -12.42 30.67 19.36
N GLU A 192 -13.28 31.64 19.03
CA GLU A 192 -12.86 33.04 18.83
C GLU A 192 -12.90 33.86 20.13
N CYS A 193 -13.75 33.49 21.09
CA CYS A 193 -13.87 34.21 22.37
C CYS A 193 -12.65 33.99 23.29
N THR A 194 -12.05 32.80 23.28
CA THR A 194 -10.83 32.50 24.07
C THR A 194 -9.58 33.22 23.57
N ARG A 195 -9.55 33.68 22.32
CA ARG A 195 -8.41 34.43 21.75
C ARG A 195 -8.42 35.92 22.07
N ARG A 196 -9.56 36.50 22.48
CA ARG A 196 -9.68 37.94 22.80
C ARG A 196 -9.42 38.30 24.26
N HIS A 197 -9.39 37.33 25.17
CA HIS A 197 -9.12 37.57 26.60
C HIS A 197 -7.68 37.23 27.06
N ALA A 198 -6.79 36.94 26.11
CA ALA A 198 -5.37 36.65 26.37
C ALA A 198 -4.42 37.81 25.96
N GLN A 199 -4.96 39.01 25.73
CA GLN A 199 -4.23 40.27 25.60
C GLN A 199 -4.69 41.22 26.70
#